data_AF-A0A7I8I8G3-F1
#
_entry.id   AF-A0A7I8I8G3-F1
#
_cell.length_a   1.000
_cell.length_b   1.000
_cell.length_c   1.000
_cell.angle_alpha   90.00
_cell.angle_beta   90.00
_cell.angle_gamma   90.00
#
_symmetry.space_group_name_H-M   'P 1'
#
loop_
_entity.id
_entity.type
_entity.pdbx_description
1 polymer ?
#
loop_
_entity_poly.entity_id
_entity_poly.type
_entity_poly.pdbx_seq_one_letter_code
_entity_poly.pdbx_strand_id
1 'polypeptide(L)'
;MDVEALVPEIARLLDDTLAPEERLISSATEGLVRLSERRVSARPSLLGESDGQRIAAATYLKNFTKRLMGSDNLPPEAHCKFRNQLVQAVLQSEPAVLKVLVEALHFVVVKDFVEKNIWPELVPELKIVVQKSNFISACDSEWKSINTLAILKSIVKPFQVVIYLT
;
A
#
# COMPACT_ATOMS: atom_id res chain seq x y z
N MET A 1 12.94 12.15 13.76
CA MET A 1 12.95 10.90 14.55
C MET A 1 13.16 9.77 13.57
N ASP A 2 14.19 8.97 13.77
CA ASP A 2 14.58 7.96 12.79
C ASP A 2 13.51 6.86 12.71
N VAL A 3 12.95 6.67 11.52
CA VAL A 3 11.94 5.63 11.26
C VAL A 3 12.54 4.24 11.53
N GLU A 4 13.85 4.08 11.37
CA GLU A 4 14.55 2.81 11.63
C GLU A 4 14.56 2.44 13.11
N ALA A 5 14.57 3.41 14.02
CA ALA A 5 14.50 3.15 15.45
C ALA A 5 13.13 2.60 15.90
N LEU A 6 12.07 2.83 15.12
CA LEU A 6 10.70 2.41 15.44
C LEU A 6 10.28 1.11 14.75
N VAL A 7 11.12 0.57 13.86
CA VAL A 7 10.85 -0.70 13.19
C VAL A 7 10.58 -1.85 14.17
N PRO A 8 11.37 -2.04 15.25
CA PRO A 8 11.11 -3.09 16.23
C PRO A 8 9.79 -2.89 16.98
N GLU A 9 9.43 -1.64 17.28
CA GLU A 9 8.18 -1.31 17.97
C GLU A 9 6.97 -1.61 17.08
N ILE A 10 7.03 -1.22 15.80
CA ILE A 10 5.97 -1.53 14.83
C ILE A 10 5.82 -3.04 14.66
N ALA A 11 6.92 -3.78 14.53
CA ALA A 11 6.89 -5.23 14.40
C ALA A 11 6.23 -5.88 15.63
N ARG A 12 6.65 -5.48 16.83
CA ARG A 12 6.04 -5.96 18.09
C ARG A 12 4.55 -5.66 18.17
N LEU A 13 4.12 -4.44 17.81
CA LEU A 13 2.71 -4.08 17.81
C LEU A 13 1.92 -4.90 16.77
N LEU A 14 2.48 -5.18 15.60
CA LEU A 14 1.83 -6.03 14.60
C LEU A 14 1.68 -7.47 15.11
N ASP A 15 2.70 -8.02 15.79
CA ASP A 15 2.62 -9.34 16.40
C ASP A 15 1.54 -9.42 17.48
N ASP A 16 1.44 -8.40 18.33
CA ASP A 16 0.41 -8.32 19.36
C ASP A 16 -1.01 -8.28 18.77
N THR A 17 -1.20 -7.81 17.54
CA THR A 17 -2.52 -7.89 16.86
C THR A 17 -2.92 -9.30 16.44
N LEU A 18 -1.98 -10.25 16.47
CA LEU A 18 -2.22 -11.67 16.22
C LEU A 18 -2.40 -12.46 17.52
N ALA A 19 -2.23 -11.83 18.68
CA ALA A 19 -2.38 -12.47 19.98
C ALA A 19 -3.84 -12.91 20.21
N PRO A 20 -4.08 -14.00 20.97
CA PRO A 20 -5.43 -14.45 21.28
C PRO A 20 -6.14 -13.54 22.31
N GLU A 21 -5.41 -12.67 23.02
CA GLU A 21 -5.95 -11.82 24.08
C GLU A 21 -6.48 -10.49 23.54
N GLU A 22 -7.79 -10.24 23.69
CA GLU A 22 -8.47 -9.04 23.20
C GLU A 22 -7.85 -7.72 23.71
N ARG A 23 -7.37 -7.71 24.96
CA ARG A 23 -6.72 -6.54 25.56
C ARG A 23 -5.40 -6.20 24.86
N LEU A 24 -4.61 -7.21 24.50
CA LEU A 24 -3.37 -7.02 23.75
C LEU A 24 -3.66 -6.51 22.34
N ILE A 25 -4.62 -7.11 21.64
CA ILE A 25 -5.04 -6.66 20.29
C ILE A 25 -5.49 -5.19 20.34
N SER A 26 -6.32 -4.82 21.32
CA SER A 26 -6.86 -3.46 21.44
C SER A 26 -5.75 -2.45 21.72
N SER A 27 -4.86 -2.75 22.68
CA SER A 27 -3.70 -1.92 23.01
C SER A 27 -2.76 -1.75 21.81
N ALA A 28 -2.47 -2.84 21.10
CA ALA A 28 -1.61 -2.84 19.93
C ALA A 28 -2.20 -2.02 18.77
N THR A 29 -3.50 -2.19 18.53
CA THR A 29 -4.23 -1.42 17.52
C THR A 29 -4.19 0.08 17.84
N GLU A 30 -4.40 0.46 19.09
CA GLU A 30 -4.30 1.86 19.52
C GLU A 30 -2.87 2.40 19.36
N GLY A 31 -1.85 1.63 19.72
CA GLY A 31 -0.44 1.96 19.51
C GLY A 31 -0.12 2.23 18.03
N LEU A 32 -0.56 1.34 17.14
CA LEU A 32 -0.43 1.52 15.69
C LEU A 32 -1.16 2.77 15.19
N VAL A 33 -2.36 3.05 15.70
CA VAL A 33 -3.08 4.29 15.35
C VAL A 33 -2.27 5.52 15.74
N ARG A 34 -1.75 5.58 16.97
CA ARG A 34 -0.90 6.69 17.45
C ARG A 34 0.39 6.84 16.61
N LEU A 35 1.02 5.73 16.22
CA LEU A 35 2.17 5.76 15.30
C LEU A 35 1.79 6.31 13.91
N SER A 36 0.60 5.95 13.41
CA SER A 36 0.10 6.46 12.14
C SER A 36 -0.16 7.98 12.16
N GLU A 37 -0.67 8.50 13.29
CA GLU A 37 -0.87 9.94 13.52
C GLU A 37 0.46 10.70 13.51
N ARG A 38 1.50 10.08 14.09
CA ARG A 38 2.89 10.58 14.07
C ARG A 38 3.59 10.41 12.72
N ARG A 39 2.87 9.95 11.68
CA ARG A 39 3.38 9.70 10.32
C ARG A 39 4.50 8.67 10.26
N VAL A 40 4.55 7.75 11.23
CA VAL A 40 5.51 6.66 11.22
C VAL A 40 5.03 5.61 10.22
N SER A 41 5.55 5.69 9.00
CA SER A 41 5.21 4.76 7.92
C SER A 41 5.81 3.39 8.22
N ALA A 42 4.99 2.34 8.15
CA ALA A 42 5.53 1.00 7.95
C ALA A 42 6.17 0.96 6.56
N ARG A 43 7.41 0.47 6.47
CA ARG A 43 7.98 0.12 5.17
C ARG A 43 7.31 -1.18 4.70
N PRO A 44 7.07 -1.37 3.40
CA PRO A 44 6.67 -2.66 2.85
C PRO A 44 7.62 -3.81 3.22
N SER A 45 8.88 -3.51 3.56
CA SER A 45 9.85 -4.47 4.09
C SER A 45 9.51 -5.01 5.50
N LEU A 46 8.47 -4.49 6.16
CA LEU A 46 7.95 -4.97 7.45
C LEU A 46 6.88 -6.05 7.30
N LEU A 47 6.62 -6.50 6.07
CA LEU A 47 5.79 -7.68 5.82
C LEU A 47 6.53 -8.88 6.44
N GLY A 48 6.11 -9.29 7.64
CA GLY A 48 6.78 -10.32 8.43
C GLY A 48 6.91 -11.68 7.74
N GLU A 49 7.46 -12.66 8.46
CA GLU A 49 7.79 -13.97 7.89
C GLU A 49 6.55 -14.86 7.71
N SER A 50 5.56 -14.71 8.59
CA SER A 50 4.29 -15.45 8.52
C SER A 50 3.20 -14.69 7.75
N ASP A 51 2.26 -15.43 7.14
CA ASP A 51 1.14 -14.81 6.42
C ASP A 51 0.28 -13.92 7.34
N GLY A 52 0.12 -14.29 8.61
CA GLY A 52 -0.56 -13.47 9.61
C GLY A 52 0.11 -12.11 9.79
N GLN A 53 1.44 -12.09 9.96
CA GLN A 53 2.20 -10.84 10.10
C GLN A 53 2.15 -9.99 8.83
N ARG A 54 2.25 -10.62 7.65
CA ARG A 54 2.13 -9.91 6.37
C ARG A 54 0.77 -9.24 6.23
N ILE A 55 -0.31 -9.94 6.57
CA ILE A 55 -1.67 -9.41 6.53
C ILE A 55 -1.85 -8.28 7.53
N ALA A 56 -1.35 -8.41 8.76
CA ALA A 56 -1.40 -7.36 9.78
C ALA A 56 -0.66 -6.11 9.30
N ALA A 57 0.56 -6.26 8.81
CA ALA A 57 1.40 -5.18 8.27
C ALA A 57 0.74 -4.49 7.06
N ALA A 58 0.21 -5.26 6.11
CA ALA A 58 -0.50 -4.72 4.95
C ALA A 58 -1.78 -3.96 5.37
N THR A 59 -2.49 -4.47 6.37
CA THR A 59 -3.70 -3.82 6.92
C THR A 59 -3.35 -2.51 7.61
N TYR A 60 -2.27 -2.50 8.40
CA TYR A 60 -1.74 -1.27 8.97
C TYR A 60 -1.37 -0.25 7.88
N LEU A 61 -0.64 -0.67 6.84
CA LEU A 61 -0.26 0.19 5.73
C LEU A 61 -1.48 0.76 4.99
N LYS A 62 -2.53 -0.04 4.76
CA LYS A 62 -3.80 0.44 4.19
C LYS A 62 -4.42 1.54 5.04
N ASN A 63 -4.51 1.33 6.36
CA ASN A 63 -5.10 2.29 7.28
C ASN A 63 -4.26 3.56 7.39
N PHE A 64 -2.94 3.43 7.43
CA PHE A 64 -2.00 4.54 7.35
C PHE A 64 -2.21 5.35 6.07
N THR A 65 -2.26 4.69 4.90
CA THR A 65 -2.48 5.32 3.59
C THR A 65 -3.78 6.11 3.55
N LYS A 66 -4.89 5.52 4.06
CA LYS A 66 -6.19 6.20 4.13
C LYS A 66 -6.11 7.49 4.93
N ARG A 67 -5.44 7.48 6.08
CA ARG A 67 -5.22 8.68 6.91
C ARG A 67 -4.29 9.67 6.23
N LEU A 68 -3.26 9.16 5.53
CA LEU A 68 -2.30 9.95 4.78
C LEU A 68 -2.98 10.80 3.71
N MET A 69 -3.85 10.18 2.91
CA MET A 69 -4.58 10.86 1.83
C MET A 69 -5.66 11.82 2.33
N GLY A 70 -6.10 11.67 3.59
CA GLY A 70 -7.04 12.59 4.25
C GLY A 70 -6.37 13.88 4.76
N SER A 71 -5.07 14.06 4.58
CA SER A 71 -4.32 15.19 5.12
C SER A 71 -3.30 15.72 4.12
N ASP A 72 -3.23 17.03 3.92
CA ASP A 72 -2.40 17.65 2.88
C ASP A 72 -1.00 18.07 3.37
N ASN A 73 -0.51 17.48 4.46
CA ASN A 73 0.63 18.01 5.22
C ASN A 73 1.97 17.29 4.97
N LEU A 74 2.06 16.40 3.99
CA LEU A 74 3.32 15.76 3.65
C LEU A 74 4.14 16.62 2.67
N PRO A 75 5.47 16.74 2.87
CA PRO A 75 6.36 17.29 1.86
C PRO A 75 6.21 16.51 0.53
N PRO A 76 6.20 17.20 -0.63
CA PRO A 76 5.99 16.56 -1.94
C PRO A 76 6.94 15.40 -2.23
N GLU A 77 8.22 15.51 -1.84
CA GLU A 77 9.23 14.47 -2.03
C GLU A 77 8.91 13.20 -1.22
N ALA A 78 8.55 13.36 0.05
CA ALA A 78 8.17 12.26 0.93
C ALA A 78 6.90 11.57 0.43
N HIS A 79 5.94 12.34 -0.08
CA HIS A 79 4.73 11.81 -0.70
C HIS A 79 5.07 11.02 -1.98
N CYS A 80 5.85 11.58 -2.89
CA CYS A 80 6.29 10.89 -4.11
C CYS A 80 7.00 9.56 -3.79
N LYS A 81 7.94 9.57 -2.85
CA LYS A 81 8.64 8.37 -2.38
C LYS A 81 7.69 7.32 -1.84
N PHE A 82 6.70 7.72 -1.03
CA PHE A 82 5.69 6.83 -0.49
C PHE A 82 4.87 6.16 -1.60
N ARG A 83 4.41 6.93 -2.61
CA ARG A 83 3.65 6.38 -3.75
C ARG A 83 4.44 5.31 -4.49
N ASN A 84 5.70 5.59 -4.79
CA ASN A 84 6.58 4.66 -5.52
C ASN A 84 6.82 3.38 -4.71
N GLN A 85 7.06 3.52 -3.40
CA GLN A 85 7.22 2.38 -2.50
C GLN A 85 5.94 1.54 -2.40
N LEU A 86 4.76 2.16 -2.39
CA LEU A 86 3.49 1.46 -2.35
C LEU A 86 3.22 0.69 -3.65
N VAL A 87 3.49 1.29 -4.82
CA VAL A 87 3.38 0.61 -6.12
C VAL A 87 4.32 -0.59 -6.17
N GLN A 88 5.59 -0.40 -5.78
CA GLN A 88 6.57 -1.46 -5.72
C GLN A 88 6.12 -2.60 -4.79
N ALA A 89 5.55 -2.28 -3.62
CA ALA A 89 5.01 -3.26 -2.70
C ALA A 89 3.89 -4.10 -3.32
N VAL A 90 2.97 -3.47 -4.05
CA VAL A 90 1.89 -4.19 -4.76
C VAL A 90 2.48 -5.10 -5.83
N LEU A 91 3.44 -4.61 -6.62
CA LEU A 91 4.08 -5.38 -7.69
C LEU A 91 4.83 -6.61 -7.18
N GLN A 92 5.48 -6.51 -6.02
CA GLN A 92 6.27 -7.58 -5.41
C GLN A 92 5.45 -8.48 -4.47
N SER A 93 4.20 -8.11 -4.17
CA SER A 93 3.41 -8.80 -3.15
C SER A 93 3.08 -10.25 -3.50
N GLU A 94 2.95 -11.04 -2.44
CA GLU A 94 2.36 -12.37 -2.50
C GLU A 94 0.82 -12.31 -2.48
N PRO A 95 0.12 -13.35 -2.99
CA PRO A 95 -1.33 -13.35 -3.11
C PRO A 95 -2.09 -13.04 -1.81
N ALA A 96 -1.54 -13.46 -0.65
CA ALA A 96 -2.15 -13.26 0.66
C ALA A 96 -2.39 -11.79 1.03
N VAL A 97 -1.54 -10.87 0.55
CA VAL A 97 -1.62 -9.44 0.89
C VAL A 97 -1.97 -8.54 -0.29
N LEU A 98 -1.91 -9.06 -1.52
CA LEU A 98 -2.16 -8.29 -2.74
C LEU A 98 -3.46 -7.49 -2.66
N LYS A 99 -4.57 -8.13 -2.24
CA LYS A 99 -5.87 -7.45 -2.14
C LYS A 99 -5.82 -6.25 -1.20
N VAL A 100 -5.19 -6.39 -0.03
CA VAL A 100 -5.10 -5.34 0.98
C VAL A 100 -4.24 -4.18 0.49
N LEU A 101 -3.13 -4.47 -0.17
CA LEU A 101 -2.23 -3.45 -0.72
C LEU A 101 -2.87 -2.73 -1.92
N VAL A 102 -3.64 -3.42 -2.75
CA VAL A 102 -4.40 -2.80 -3.85
C VAL A 102 -5.47 -1.85 -3.32
N GLU A 103 -6.14 -2.18 -2.20
CA GLU A 103 -7.05 -1.24 -1.52
C GLU A 103 -6.31 0.00 -0.98
N ALA A 104 -5.10 -0.17 -0.45
CA ALA A 104 -4.26 0.96 -0.03
C ALA A 104 -3.92 1.86 -1.23
N LEU A 105 -3.44 1.27 -2.33
CA LEU A 105 -3.14 1.98 -3.57
C LEU A 105 -4.35 2.72 -4.13
N HIS A 106 -5.54 2.12 -4.01
CA HIS A 106 -6.78 2.74 -4.49
C HIS A 106 -7.05 4.10 -3.83
N PHE A 107 -6.76 4.28 -2.54
CA PHE A 107 -6.91 5.58 -1.87
C PHE A 107 -6.00 6.64 -2.51
N VAL A 108 -4.75 6.27 -2.82
CA VAL A 108 -3.80 7.17 -3.48
C VAL A 108 -4.26 7.51 -4.88
N VAL A 109 -4.67 6.52 -5.67
CA VAL A 109 -5.17 6.74 -7.03
C VAL A 109 -6.35 7.71 -7.04
N VAL A 110 -7.36 7.49 -6.19
CA VAL A 110 -8.53 8.38 -6.13
C VAL A 110 -8.08 9.80 -5.77
N LYS A 111 -7.24 9.97 -4.75
CA LYS A 111 -6.83 11.29 -4.29
C LYS A 111 -5.91 12.01 -5.28
N ASP A 112 -4.84 11.37 -5.69
CA ASP A 112 -3.74 12.02 -6.40
C ASP A 112 -3.90 11.97 -7.92
N PHE A 113 -4.45 10.88 -8.46
CA PHE A 113 -4.62 10.74 -9.90
C PHE A 113 -5.98 11.28 -10.37
N VAL A 114 -7.07 10.96 -9.66
CA VAL A 114 -8.42 11.35 -10.09
C VAL A 114 -8.80 12.74 -9.60
N GLU A 115 -8.74 12.99 -8.29
CA GLU A 115 -9.22 14.26 -7.71
C GLU A 115 -8.23 15.42 -7.95
N LYS A 116 -6.94 15.19 -7.68
CA LYS A 116 -5.92 16.26 -7.73
C LYS A 116 -5.16 16.35 -9.04
N ASN A 117 -5.13 15.28 -9.85
CA ASN A 117 -4.37 15.21 -11.09
C ASN A 117 -2.87 15.58 -10.93
N ILE A 118 -2.23 15.09 -9.85
CA ILE A 118 -0.82 15.34 -9.49
C ILE A 118 0.08 14.10 -9.62
N TRP A 119 -0.33 13.13 -10.44
CA TRP A 119 0.44 11.92 -10.72
C TRP A 119 0.39 11.52 -12.20
N PRO A 120 0.88 12.38 -13.11
CA PRO A 120 0.77 12.13 -14.55
C PRO A 120 1.63 10.95 -15.04
N GLU A 121 2.67 10.56 -14.29
CA GLU A 121 3.57 9.45 -14.63
C GLU A 121 2.95 8.07 -14.43
N LEU A 122 1.83 7.97 -13.68
CA LEU A 122 1.21 6.70 -13.30
C LEU A 122 0.90 5.80 -14.51
N VAL A 123 0.30 6.37 -15.55
CA VAL A 123 -0.11 5.61 -16.75
C VAL A 123 1.10 5.21 -17.61
N PRO A 124 2.04 6.11 -17.97
CA PRO A 124 3.27 5.74 -18.64
C PRO A 124 4.08 4.66 -17.92
N GLU A 125 4.23 4.76 -16.61
CA GLU A 125 4.97 3.77 -15.82
C GLU A 125 4.27 2.41 -15.80
N LEU A 126 2.95 2.39 -15.62
CA LEU A 126 2.19 1.14 -15.64
C LEU A 126 2.32 0.41 -16.98
N LYS A 127 2.38 1.13 -18.09
CA LYS A 127 2.60 0.54 -19.41
C LYS A 127 3.91 -0.25 -19.45
N ILE A 128 5.00 0.33 -18.92
CA ILE A 128 6.32 -0.33 -18.84
C ILE A 128 6.24 -1.58 -17.96
N VAL A 129 5.61 -1.45 -16.79
CA VAL A 129 5.44 -2.57 -15.84
C VAL A 129 4.67 -3.73 -16.47
N VAL A 130 3.57 -3.45 -17.20
CA VAL A 130 2.80 -4.46 -17.94
C VAL A 130 3.66 -5.12 -19.02
N GLN A 131 4.44 -4.36 -19.79
CA GLN A 131 5.33 -4.91 -20.81
C GLN A 131 6.41 -5.85 -20.22
N LYS A 132 6.84 -5.58 -18.98
CA LYS A 132 7.83 -6.38 -18.24
C LYS A 132 7.22 -7.50 -17.38
N SER A 133 5.93 -7.79 -17.51
CA SER A 133 5.28 -8.82 -16.70
C SER A 133 5.42 -10.22 -17.30
N ASN A 134 5.40 -11.25 -16.46
CA ASN A 134 5.74 -12.64 -16.83
C ASN A 134 4.88 -13.34 -17.89
N PHE A 135 3.68 -12.83 -18.18
CA PHE A 135 2.86 -13.35 -19.30
C PHE A 135 3.14 -12.62 -20.62
N ILE A 136 3.79 -11.46 -20.59
CA ILE A 136 4.08 -10.64 -21.78
C ILE A 136 5.56 -10.76 -22.17
N SER A 137 6.47 -10.68 -21.20
CA SER A 137 7.89 -10.94 -21.38
C SER A 137 8.22 -12.34 -20.86
N ALA A 138 8.57 -13.27 -21.76
CA ALA A 138 8.84 -14.66 -21.41
C ALA A 138 10.25 -14.91 -20.83
N CYS A 139 11.19 -13.98 -21.01
CA CYS A 139 12.60 -14.19 -20.64
C CYS A 139 13.15 -13.16 -19.63
N ASP A 140 12.61 -11.94 -19.58
CA ASP A 140 13.09 -10.85 -18.70
C ASP A 140 11.95 -10.29 -17.82
N SER A 141 11.16 -11.18 -17.22
CA SER A 141 10.01 -10.76 -16.44
C SER A 141 10.41 -10.27 -15.05
N GLU A 142 10.19 -8.99 -14.78
CA GLU A 142 10.40 -8.39 -13.46
C GLU A 142 9.17 -8.55 -12.56
N TRP A 143 7.97 -8.65 -13.16
CA TRP A 143 6.70 -8.53 -12.43
C TRP A 143 5.73 -9.69 -12.67
N LYS A 144 4.99 -10.06 -11.62
CA LYS A 144 3.86 -11.00 -11.72
C LYS A 144 2.70 -10.29 -12.43
N SER A 145 2.22 -10.83 -13.56
CA SER A 145 1.16 -10.15 -14.34
C SER A 145 -0.16 -10.03 -13.58
N ILE A 146 -0.44 -10.92 -12.63
CA ILE A 146 -1.63 -10.78 -11.76
C ILE A 146 -1.57 -9.50 -10.92
N ASN A 147 -0.38 -9.11 -10.44
CA ASN A 147 -0.17 -7.91 -9.64
C ASN A 147 -0.32 -6.65 -10.52
N THR A 148 0.23 -6.67 -11.74
CA THR A 148 0.11 -5.55 -12.69
C THR A 148 -1.34 -5.32 -13.11
N LEU A 149 -2.09 -6.40 -13.41
CA LEU A 149 -3.52 -6.33 -13.72
C LEU A 149 -4.35 -5.85 -12.53
N ALA A 150 -3.98 -6.20 -11.30
CA ALA A 150 -4.65 -5.71 -10.11
C ALA A 150 -4.48 -4.19 -9.93
N ILE A 151 -3.29 -3.65 -10.20
CA ILE A 151 -3.02 -2.20 -10.23
C ILE A 151 -3.86 -1.53 -11.31
N LEU A 152 -3.82 -2.05 -12.54
CA LEU A 152 -4.61 -1.52 -13.66
C LEU A 152 -6.10 -1.46 -13.32
N LYS A 153 -6.65 -2.54 -12.76
CA LYS A 153 -8.04 -2.59 -12.31
C LYS A 153 -8.34 -1.50 -11.26
N SER A 154 -7.42 -1.28 -10.31
CA SER A 154 -7.58 -0.25 -9.27
C SER A 154 -7.62 1.17 -9.85
N ILE A 155 -6.86 1.42 -10.93
CA ILE A 155 -6.81 2.70 -11.63
C ILE A 155 -8.05 2.96 -12.48
N VAL A 156 -8.59 1.91 -13.11
CA VAL A 156 -9.79 2.05 -13.96
C VAL A 156 -11.06 2.12 -13.11
N LYS A 157 -11.10 1.49 -11.92
CA LYS A 157 -12.28 1.38 -11.06
C LYS A 157 -13.01 2.72 -10.78
N PRO A 158 -12.33 3.85 -10.46
CA PRO A 158 -13.01 5.14 -10.25
C PRO A 158 -13.83 5.61 -11.46
N PHE A 159 -13.42 5.27 -12.68
CA PHE A 159 -14.08 5.69 -13.91
C PHE A 159 -15.25 4.80 -14.32
N GLN A 160 -15.34 3.58 -13.77
CA GLN A 160 -16.41 2.63 -14.09
C GLN A 160 -17.76 3.10 -13.57
N VAL A 161 -17.81 3.82 -12.44
CA VAL A 161 -19.05 4.31 -11.84
C VAL A 161 -19.70 5.43 -12.68
N VAL A 162 -18.90 6.21 -13.39
CA VAL A 162 -19.39 7.28 -14.27
C VAL A 162 -20.17 6.74 -15.46
N ILE A 163 -19.84 5.52 -15.92
CA ILE A 163 -20.45 4.91 -17.13
C ILE A 163 -21.87 4.37 -16.86
N TYR A 164 -22.20 3.99 -15.62
CA TYR A 164 -23.53 3.42 -15.29
C TYR A 164 -24.62 4.47 -14.99
N LEU A 165 -24.30 5.77 -15.05
CA LEU A 165 -25.21 6.87 -14.71
C LEU A 165 -25.49 7.81 -15.90
N THR A 166 -25.09 7.42 -17.12
CA THR A 166 -25.44 8.05 -18.41
C THR A 166 -26.31 7.12 -19.23
#